data_AF-A0A074JHU4-F1
#
_entry.id   AF-A0A074JHU4-F1
#
_cell.length_a   1.000
_cell.length_b   1.000
_cell.length_c   1.000
_cell.angle_alpha   90.00
_cell.angle_beta   90.00
_cell.angle_gamma   90.00
#
_symmetry.space_group_name_H-M   'P 1'
#
loop_
_entity.id
_entity.type
_entity.pdbx_description
1 polymer ?
#
loop_
_entity_poly.entity_id
_entity_poly.type
_entity_poly.pdbx_seq_one_letter_code
_entity_poly.pdbx_strand_id
1 'polypeptide(L)'
;MTRFFLVAPLLLAACQMDGMSSPGAPRMDQEGTCFLYVMDEGNERYTLVSGVGDGTSTPKAMVKKGLTASALDAAWARERKTMDINPECLATVATDRTQARPAPKAETKPKI
;
A
#
# COMPACT_ATOMS: atom_id res chain seq x y z
N MET A 1 -25.66 -37.50 49.05
CA MET A 1 -24.39 -38.11 48.58
C MET A 1 -24.55 -38.30 47.09
N THR A 2 -23.81 -37.71 46.15
CA THR A 2 -22.54 -36.96 46.20
C THR A 2 -22.48 -36.11 44.92
N ARG A 3 -22.11 -34.84 45.06
CA ARG A 3 -21.80 -33.90 43.96
C ARG A 3 -20.58 -34.38 43.18
N PHE A 4 -20.59 -34.28 41.85
CA PHE A 4 -19.39 -33.90 41.09
C PHE A 4 -19.79 -33.05 39.88
N PHE A 5 -19.54 -31.75 40.04
CA PHE A 5 -19.44 -30.72 39.01
C PHE A 5 -18.09 -30.89 38.28
N LEU A 6 -18.10 -30.94 36.94
CA LEU A 6 -17.00 -30.61 36.03
C LEU A 6 -17.67 -30.38 34.66
N VAL A 7 -18.11 -29.19 34.24
CA VAL A 7 -17.36 -27.95 33.94
C VAL A 7 -15.91 -28.20 33.53
N ALA A 8 -15.68 -28.36 32.24
CA ALA A 8 -14.42 -28.00 31.61
C ALA A 8 -14.68 -27.62 30.12
N PRO A 9 -14.77 -26.32 29.81
CA PRO A 9 -14.67 -25.83 28.44
C PRO A 9 -13.19 -25.80 28.08
N LEU A 10 -12.77 -26.54 27.05
CA LEU A 10 -11.47 -26.36 26.40
C LEU A 10 -11.74 -25.49 25.17
N LEU A 11 -11.81 -24.16 25.35
CA LEU A 11 -10.70 -23.24 25.08
C LEU A 11 -10.10 -23.53 23.70
N LEU A 12 -10.72 -23.00 22.64
CA LEU A 12 -10.24 -21.78 21.97
C LEU A 12 -8.74 -21.85 21.61
N ALA A 13 -8.37 -22.82 20.77
CA ALA A 13 -7.21 -22.67 19.90
C ALA A 13 -7.61 -21.86 18.64
N ALA A 14 -8.14 -20.65 18.86
CA ALA A 14 -8.01 -19.62 17.84
C ALA A 14 -6.57 -19.14 17.98
N CYS A 15 -5.67 -19.60 17.10
CA CYS A 15 -4.45 -18.87 16.83
C CYS A 15 -4.90 -17.45 16.51
N GLN A 16 -4.75 -16.56 17.49
CA GLN A 16 -4.90 -15.14 17.30
C GLN A 16 -3.95 -14.82 16.17
N MET A 17 -4.49 -14.44 15.02
CA MET A 17 -3.69 -13.80 14.00
C MET A 17 -3.15 -12.54 14.66
N ASP A 18 -1.90 -12.60 15.14
CA ASP A 18 -1.07 -11.47 15.53
C ASP A 18 -0.74 -10.61 14.30
N GLY A 19 -1.79 -10.14 13.64
CA GLY A 19 -1.76 -9.29 12.46
C GLY A 19 -2.82 -8.21 12.56
N MET A 20 -3.18 -7.80 13.79
CA MET A 20 -4.04 -6.65 14.00
C MET A 20 -3.23 -5.39 13.69
N SER A 21 -3.19 -5.02 12.40
CA SER A 21 -2.79 -3.69 11.95
C SER A 21 -3.42 -2.66 12.89
N SER A 22 -2.61 -1.73 13.39
CA SER A 22 -3.03 -0.65 14.28
C SER A 22 -4.34 -0.02 13.78
N PRO A 23 -5.31 0.36 14.64
CA PRO A 23 -6.66 0.76 14.26
C PRO A 23 -6.74 2.16 13.61
N GLY A 24 -5.94 2.39 12.58
CA GLY A 24 -5.91 3.59 11.76
C GLY A 24 -5.88 3.25 10.27
N ALA A 25 -6.04 4.25 9.42
CA ALA A 25 -5.90 4.06 7.97
C ALA A 25 -4.49 3.52 7.64
N PRO A 26 -4.37 2.56 6.70
CA PRO A 26 -3.07 2.02 6.30
C PRO A 26 -2.12 3.14 5.85
N ARG A 27 -0.85 3.03 6.21
CA ARG A 27 0.20 4.00 5.84
C ARG A 27 1.24 3.36 4.94
N MET A 28 1.80 4.15 4.02
CA MET A 28 2.79 3.63 3.06
C MET A 28 4.09 3.14 3.73
N ASP A 29 4.45 3.71 4.89
CA ASP A 29 5.63 3.32 5.67
C ASP A 29 5.43 2.06 6.51
N GLN A 30 4.18 1.59 6.65
CA GLN A 30 3.87 0.41 7.43
C GLN A 30 4.22 -0.85 6.65
N GLU A 31 4.93 -1.78 7.30
CA GLU A 31 5.28 -3.09 6.74
C GLU A 31 4.06 -3.82 6.17
N GLY A 32 4.20 -4.34 4.94
CA GLY A 32 3.14 -5.06 4.24
C GLY A 32 2.03 -4.19 3.65
N THR A 33 2.13 -2.85 3.75
CA THR A 33 1.17 -1.97 3.07
C THR A 33 1.60 -1.74 1.62
N CYS A 34 0.86 -2.30 0.68
CA CYS A 34 1.06 -2.00 -0.74
C CYS A 34 0.52 -0.61 -1.06
N PHE A 35 1.35 0.22 -1.67
CA PHE A 35 0.98 1.59 -2.03
C PHE A 35 1.05 1.81 -3.53
N LEU A 36 0.08 2.54 -4.06
CA LEU A 36 -0.05 2.92 -5.46
C LEU A 36 -0.52 4.36 -5.55
N TYR A 37 0.27 5.26 -6.13
CA TYR A 37 -0.18 6.64 -6.31
C TYR A 37 0.31 7.26 -7.60
N VAL A 38 -0.36 8.34 -7.98
CA VAL A 38 -0.08 9.10 -9.20
C VAL A 38 0.50 10.46 -8.82
N MET A 39 1.53 10.86 -9.55
CA MET A 39 2.00 12.23 -9.57
C MET A 39 1.69 12.87 -10.93
N ASP A 40 1.18 14.09 -10.91
CA ASP A 40 1.00 14.94 -12.08
C ASP A 40 2.30 15.70 -12.34
N GLU A 41 2.91 15.47 -13.51
CA GLU A 41 4.14 16.14 -13.94
C GLU A 41 3.85 17.46 -14.68
N GLY A 42 2.58 17.77 -14.93
CA GLY A 42 2.14 18.79 -15.86
C GLY A 42 2.23 18.34 -17.31
N ASN A 43 1.74 19.18 -18.22
CA ASN A 43 1.76 18.91 -19.67
C ASN A 43 1.13 17.56 -20.06
N GLU A 44 0.07 17.16 -19.36
CA GLU A 44 -0.65 15.88 -19.56
C GLU A 44 0.24 14.64 -19.39
N ARG A 45 1.29 14.76 -18.55
CA ARG A 45 2.20 13.67 -18.20
C ARG A 45 2.09 13.32 -16.73
N TYR A 46 2.21 12.03 -16.46
CA TYR A 46 2.03 11.47 -15.15
C TYR A 46 3.14 10.48 -14.81
N THR A 47 3.46 10.43 -13.52
CA THR A 47 4.27 9.36 -12.93
C THR A 47 3.38 8.44 -12.12
N LEU A 48 3.48 7.13 -12.34
CA LEU A 48 2.93 6.10 -11.47
C LEU A 48 4.00 5.63 -10.49
N VAL A 49 3.67 5.59 -9.21
CA VAL A 49 4.54 5.05 -8.17
C VAL A 49 3.85 3.88 -7.49
N SER A 50 4.54 2.75 -7.38
CA SER A 50 4.06 1.58 -6.66
C SER A 50 5.14 0.98 -5.77
N GLY A 51 4.75 0.31 -4.69
CA GLY A 51 5.68 -0.39 -3.82
C GLY A 51 4.98 -1.07 -2.65
N VAL A 52 5.80 -1.60 -1.74
CA VAL A 52 5.36 -2.24 -0.50
C VAL A 52 6.11 -1.57 0.64
N GLY A 53 5.38 -1.18 1.68
CA GLY A 53 5.97 -0.67 2.91
C GLY A 53 6.84 -1.72 3.56
N ASP A 54 8.02 -1.30 4.00
CA ASP A 54 9.06 -2.14 4.61
C ASP A 54 9.38 -1.70 6.06
N GLY A 55 8.51 -0.88 6.66
CA GLY A 55 8.71 -0.30 7.99
C GLY A 55 9.59 0.96 7.99
N THR A 56 10.18 1.35 6.87
CA THR A 56 10.98 2.57 6.76
C THR A 56 10.13 3.77 6.35
N SER A 57 10.59 4.98 6.68
CA SER A 57 9.89 6.23 6.31
C SER A 57 9.88 6.50 4.81
N THR A 58 10.79 5.88 4.07
CA THR A 58 10.92 6.02 2.61
C THR A 58 11.09 4.63 1.97
N PRO A 59 10.00 3.84 1.91
CA PRO A 59 10.06 2.49 1.36
C PRO A 59 10.45 2.54 -0.12
N LYS A 60 11.13 1.48 -0.58
CA LYS A 60 11.54 1.37 -1.97
C LYS A 60 10.31 1.32 -2.89
N ALA A 61 10.34 2.13 -3.94
CA ALA A 61 9.25 2.21 -4.90
C ALA A 61 9.70 1.97 -6.34
N MET A 62 8.84 1.34 -7.13
CA MET A 62 8.90 1.35 -8.58
C MET A 62 8.27 2.63 -9.11
N VAL A 63 8.95 3.27 -10.06
CA VAL A 63 8.53 4.57 -10.61
C VAL A 63 8.47 4.48 -12.13
N LYS A 64 7.30 4.75 -12.71
CA LYS A 64 7.07 4.80 -14.16
C LYS A 64 6.68 6.23 -14.54
N LYS A 65 7.56 6.95 -15.24
CA LYS A 65 7.41 8.39 -15.55
C LYS A 65 6.89 8.65 -16.96
N GLY A 66 6.45 9.89 -17.22
CA GLY A 66 6.13 10.38 -18.57
C GLY A 66 4.93 9.70 -19.23
N LEU A 67 4.05 9.08 -18.44
CA LEU A 67 2.87 8.37 -18.95
C LEU A 67 1.83 9.38 -19.42
N THR A 68 1.18 9.09 -20.55
CA THR A 68 -0.07 9.77 -20.92
C THR A 68 -1.20 9.29 -20.01
N ALA A 69 -2.31 10.02 -19.94
CA ALA A 69 -3.47 9.63 -19.13
C ALA A 69 -3.96 8.19 -19.42
N SER A 70 -4.06 7.79 -20.68
CA SER A 70 -4.51 6.43 -21.06
C SER A 70 -3.51 5.35 -20.67
N ALA A 71 -2.21 5.60 -20.87
CA ALA A 71 -1.16 4.67 -20.49
C ALA A 71 -1.06 4.53 -18.96
N LEU A 72 -1.28 5.63 -18.23
CA LEU A 72 -1.36 5.66 -16.79
C LEU A 72 -2.55 4.83 -16.30
N ASP A 73 -3.77 5.10 -16.77
CA ASP A 73 -4.98 4.40 -16.32
C ASP A 73 -4.83 2.88 -16.52
N ALA A 74 -4.28 2.47 -17.66
CA ALA A 74 -4.02 1.06 -17.95
C ALA A 74 -2.92 0.47 -17.03
N ALA A 75 -1.86 1.22 -16.74
CA ALA A 75 -0.78 0.78 -15.85
C ALA A 75 -1.26 0.68 -14.39
N TRP A 76 -2.04 1.67 -13.94
CA TRP A 76 -2.64 1.72 -12.61
C TRP A 76 -3.58 0.53 -12.41
N ALA A 77 -4.46 0.24 -13.37
CA ALA A 77 -5.40 -0.88 -13.27
C ALA A 77 -4.68 -2.24 -13.17
N ARG A 78 -3.59 -2.42 -13.94
CA ARG A 78 -2.76 -3.63 -13.84
C ARG A 78 -2.12 -3.76 -12.47
N GLU A 79 -1.50 -2.70 -11.98
CA GLU A 79 -0.82 -2.69 -10.69
C GLU A 79 -1.80 -2.92 -9.52
N ARG A 80 -2.97 -2.28 -9.58
CA ARG A 80 -4.01 -2.44 -8.59
C ARG A 80 -4.47 -3.90 -8.51
N LYS A 81 -4.67 -4.55 -9.66
CA LYS A 81 -5.00 -5.97 -9.72
C LYS A 81 -3.89 -6.86 -9.16
N THR A 82 -2.62 -6.53 -9.40
CA THR A 82 -1.49 -7.25 -8.78
C THR A 82 -1.52 -7.14 -7.27
N MET A 83 -1.81 -5.95 -6.72
CA MET A 83 -1.91 -5.75 -5.27
C MET A 83 -3.06 -6.56 -4.64
N ASP A 84 -4.18 -6.74 -5.35
CA ASP A 84 -5.31 -7.55 -4.86
C ASP A 84 -5.00 -9.04 -4.71
N ILE A 85 -3.98 -9.54 -5.42
CA ILE A 85 -3.61 -10.96 -5.39
C ILE A 85 -2.25 -11.22 -4.75
N ASN A 86 -1.51 -10.17 -4.40
CA ASN A 86 -0.18 -10.33 -3.79
C ASN A 86 -0.34 -10.61 -2.28
N PRO A 87 0.07 -11.79 -1.78
CA PRO A 87 -0.07 -12.14 -0.37
C PRO A 87 0.78 -11.26 0.57
N GLU A 88 1.77 -10.54 0.05
CA GLU A 88 2.57 -9.58 0.83
C GLU A 88 1.80 -8.28 1.12
N CYS A 89 0.71 -8.01 0.39
CA CYS A 89 -0.15 -6.86 0.60
C CYS A 89 -1.14 -7.12 1.75
N LEU A 90 -0.70 -6.89 2.99
CA LEU A 90 -1.55 -6.96 4.18
C LEU A 90 -2.58 -5.84 4.24
N ALA A 91 -2.26 -4.70 3.63
CA ALA A 91 -3.16 -3.57 3.43
C ALA A 91 -2.85 -2.87 2.10
N THR A 92 -3.77 -2.04 1.61
CA THR A 92 -3.58 -1.29 0.36
C THR A 92 -3.91 0.19 0.53
N VAL A 93 -3.02 1.05 0.04
CA VAL A 93 -3.25 2.49 -0.15
C VAL A 93 -3.11 2.80 -1.63
N ALA A 94 -4.22 3.04 -2.32
CA ALA A 94 -4.20 3.33 -3.74
C ALA A 94 -4.95 4.64 -4.06
N THR A 95 -4.31 5.54 -4.81
CA THR A 95 -4.92 6.77 -5.33
C THR A 95 -4.75 6.82 -6.84
N ASP A 96 -5.82 7.14 -7.55
CA ASP A 96 -5.79 7.27 -9.01
C ASP A 96 -5.42 8.70 -9.46
N ARG A 97 -5.53 8.97 -10.76
CA ARG A 97 -5.18 10.27 -11.33
C ARG A 97 -6.09 11.42 -10.91
N THR A 98 -7.31 11.15 -10.42
CA THR A 98 -8.22 12.18 -9.90
C THR A 98 -7.72 12.75 -8.56
N GLN A 99 -6.84 12.01 -7.89
CA GLN A 99 -6.18 12.36 -6.63
C GLN A 99 -4.67 12.58 -6.84
N ALA A 100 -4.23 12.84 -8.08
CA ALA A 100 -2.83 12.98 -8.40
C ALA A 100 -2.19 14.13 -7.61
N ARG A 101 -1.00 13.85 -7.06
CA ARG A 101 -0.22 14.85 -6.33
C ARG A 101 0.68 15.60 -7.32
N PRO A 102 0.96 16.90 -7.13
CA PRO A 102 1.95 17.58 -7.95
C PRO A 102 3.30 16.90 -7.80
N ALA A 103 3.98 16.59 -8.91
CA ALA A 103 5.35 16.08 -8.86
C ALA A 103 6.28 17.14 -8.23
N PRO A 104 7.26 16.73 -7.42
CA PRO A 104 8.29 17.64 -6.94
C PRO A 104 8.97 18.30 -8.14
N LYS A 105 9.06 19.64 -8.12
CA LYS A 105 9.82 20.36 -9.16
C LYS A 105 11.25 19.81 -9.13
N ALA A 106 11.79 19.45 -10.29
CA ALA A 106 13.18 19.04 -10.37
C ALA A 106 14.04 20.17 -9.79
N GLU A 107 14.70 19.92 -8.65
CA GLU A 107 15.73 20.82 -8.18
C GLU A 107 16.84 20.79 -9.21
N THR A 108 16.98 21.87 -9.97
CA THR A 108 18.13 22.11 -10.83
C THR A 108 19.35 22.13 -9.93
N LYS A 109 20.01 20.98 -9.72
CA LYS A 109 21.31 20.95 -9.06
C LYS A 109 22.23 21.86 -9.87
N PRO A 110 22.79 22.94 -9.29
CA PRO A 110 23.77 23.73 -10.00
C PRO A 110 24.93 22.81 -10.36
N LYS A 111 25.26 22.79 -11.65
CA LYS A 111 26.46 22.14 -12.16
C LYS A 111 27.64 22.95 -11.57
N ILE A 112 28.35 22.37 -10.61
CA ILE A 112 29.61 22.92 -10.09
C ILE A 112 30.66 22.81 -11.18
#